data_AF-A0A0H5CVW2-F1
#
_entry.id   AF-A0A0H5CVW2-F1
#
_cell.length_a   1.000
_cell.length_b   1.000
_cell.length_c   1.000
_cell.angle_alpha   90.00
_cell.angle_beta   90.00
_cell.angle_gamma   90.00
#
_symmetry.space_group_name_H-M   'P 1'
#
loop_
_entity.id
_entity.type
_entity.pdbx_description
1 polymer ?
#
loop_
_entity_poly.entity_id
_entity_poly.type
_entity_poly.pdbx_seq_one_letter_code
_entity_poly.pdbx_strand_id
1 'polypeptide(L)' 'MTVRYLWWRSCYDGALHAFPVAPGARLAHQHYRASCTHAAPPDLAADEPAASRCELCLLIIGELATPST' A
#
# COMPACT_ATOMS: atom_id res chain seq x y z
N MET A 1 11.25 -14.22 -6.67
CA MET A 1 9.84 -13.81 -6.81
C MET A 1 9.76 -12.31 -6.62
N THR A 2 9.24 -11.55 -7.60
CA THR A 2 9.05 -10.10 -7.49
C THR A 2 7.71 -9.82 -6.80
N VAL A 3 7.76 -9.23 -5.61
CA VAL A 3 6.56 -8.76 -4.89
C VAL A 3 6.09 -7.47 -5.56
N ARG A 4 4.79 -7.37 -5.84
CA ARG A 4 4.17 -6.12 -6.30
C ARG A 4 3.48 -5.44 -5.12
N TYR A 5 3.38 -4.12 -5.15
CA TYR A 5 2.70 -3.35 -4.12
C TYR A 5 1.49 -2.63 -4.71
N LEU A 6 0.37 -2.70 -4.00
CA LEU A 6 -0.81 -1.88 -4.26
C LEU A 6 -0.88 -0.78 -3.21
N TRP A 7 -1.18 0.45 -3.65
CA TRP A 7 -1.25 1.61 -2.77
C TRP A 7 -2.71 1.91 -2.44
N TRP A 8 -3.11 1.69 -1.18
CA TRP A 8 -4.51 1.86 -0.74
C TRP A 8 -4.61 2.59 0.59
N ARG A 9 -5.78 3.19 0.85
CA ARG A 9 -6.04 3.81 2.15
C ARG A 9 -6.23 2.75 3.22
N SER A 10 -5.68 3.01 4.40
CA SER A 10 -5.96 2.19 5.58
C SER A 10 -7.25 2.65 6.25
N CYS A 11 -7.78 1.86 7.18
CA CYS A 11 -8.90 2.30 8.03
C CYS A 11 -8.48 3.32 9.11
N TYR A 12 -7.19 3.54 9.32
CA TYR A 12 -6.69 4.30 10.47
C TYR A 12 -6.32 5.73 10.12
N ASP A 13 -5.94 5.98 8.86
CA ASP A 13 -5.43 7.27 8.41
C ASP A 13 -5.86 7.58 6.97
N GLY A 14 -5.64 8.83 6.57
CA GLY A 14 -5.97 9.29 5.24
C GLY A 14 -4.94 8.93 4.16
N ALA A 15 -3.83 8.29 4.52
CA ALA A 15 -2.67 8.05 3.67
C ALA A 15 -2.77 6.74 2.87
N LEU A 16 -2.01 6.65 1.76
CA LEU A 16 -1.88 5.43 0.97
C LEU A 16 -0.75 4.56 1.50
N HIS A 17 -1.04 3.29 1.78
CA HIS A 17 -0.10 2.30 2.29
C HIS A 17 0.20 1.24 1.25
N ALA A 18 1.41 0.68 1.29
CA ALA A 18 1.88 -0.34 0.35
C ALA A 18 1.46 -1.74 0.80
N PHE A 19 0.51 -2.35 0.12
CA PHE A 19 0.03 -3.71 0.36
C PHE A 19 0.75 -4.69 -0.57
N PRO A 20 1.52 -5.66 -0.03
CA PRO A 20 2.20 -6.65 -0.86
C PRO A 20 1.19 -7.62 -1.46
N VAL A 21 1.28 -7.81 -2.77
CA VAL A 21 0.49 -8.79 -3.51
C VAL A 21 1.41 -9.74 -4.26
N ALA A 22 1.11 -11.04 -4.11
CA ALA A 22 1.75 -12.06 -4.91
C ALA A 22 1.27 -11.96 -6.37
N PRO A 23 2.14 -12.18 -7.36
CA PRO A 23 1.74 -12.27 -8.76
C PRO A 23 0.63 -13.32 -8.94
N GLY A 24 -0.49 -12.93 -9.55
CA GLY A 24 -1.65 -13.81 -9.77
C GLY A 24 -2.60 -13.97 -8.57
N ALA A 25 -2.36 -13.28 -7.46
CA ALA A 25 -3.31 -13.26 -6.35
C ALA A 25 -4.62 -12.58 -6.77
N ARG A 26 -5.75 -13.29 -6.57
CA ARG A 26 -7.08 -12.70 -6.76
C ARG A 26 -7.38 -11.81 -5.55
N LEU A 27 -7.60 -10.53 -5.80
CA LEU A 27 -8.06 -9.59 -4.79
C LEU A 27 -9.47 -10.01 -4.35
N ALA A 28 -9.57 -10.63 -3.18
CA ALA A 28 -10.84 -10.96 -2.50
C ALA A 28 -11.14 -9.93 -1.40
N HIS A 29 -12.40 -9.85 -0.96
CA HIS A 29 -12.84 -9.08 0.22
C HIS A 29 -12.22 -9.66 1.50
N GLN A 30 -10.93 -9.43 1.72
CA GLN A 30 -10.16 -9.90 2.87
C GLN A 30 -9.43 -8.72 3.50
N HIS A 31 -9.09 -8.84 4.78
CA HIS A 31 -8.23 -7.85 5.44
C HIS A 31 -6.79 -8.00 4.93
N TYR A 32 -6.38 -7.09 4.04
CA TYR A 32 -4.99 -7.00 3.63
C TYR A 32 -4.19 -6.23 4.67
N ARG A 33 -2.97 -6.71 4.94
CA ARG A 33 -1.99 -6.00 5.76
C ARG A 33 -1.05 -5.22 4.87
N ALA A 34 -0.85 -3.96 5.19
CA ALA A 34 0.17 -3.14 4.56
C ALA A 34 1.56 -3.66 4.94
N SER A 35 2.59 -3.11 4.30
CA SER A 35 3.99 -3.35 4.67
C SER A 35 4.31 -2.73 6.03
N CYS A 36 3.58 -1.68 6.43
CA CYS A 36 3.53 -1.20 7.81
C CYS A 36 2.50 -1.99 8.64
N THR A 37 2.22 -1.58 9.89
CA THR A 37 1.25 -2.25 10.77
C THR A 37 -0.23 -1.96 10.44
N HIS A 38 -0.52 -1.24 9.35
CA HIS A 38 -1.87 -0.84 8.96
C HIS A 38 -2.62 -1.93 8.18
N ALA A 39 -3.95 -1.83 8.14
CA ALA A 39 -4.82 -2.74 7.41
C ALA A 39 -5.77 -1.97 6.49
N ALA A 40 -6.10 -2.56 5.34
CA ALA A 40 -7.11 -2.03 4.43
C ALA A 40 -8.53 -2.49 4.86
N PRO A 41 -9.56 -1.66 4.64
CA PRO A 41 -10.94 -2.09 4.75
C PRO A 41 -11.28 -3.15 3.71
N PRO A 42 -12.29 -4.01 3.97
CA PRO A 42 -12.71 -5.05 3.03
C PRO A 42 -13.29 -4.47 1.73
N ASP A 43 -13.80 -3.25 1.76
CA ASP A 43 -14.37 -2.55 0.62
C ASP A 43 -13.27 -1.76 -0.10
N LEU A 44 -12.70 -2.39 -1.13
CA LEU A 44 -11.53 -1.91 -1.86
C LEU A 44 -11.91 -0.87 -2.92
N ALA A 45 -12.15 0.37 -2.49
CA ALA A 45 -12.11 1.51 -3.39
C ALA A 45 -10.64 1.91 -3.62
N ALA A 46 -10.07 1.39 -4.70
CA ALA A 46 -8.88 1.99 -5.30
C ALA A 46 -9.28 3.35 -5.89
N ASP A 47 -8.34 4.29 -5.98
CA ASP A 47 -8.52 5.61 -6.59
C ASP A 47 -9.14 6.70 -5.71
N GLU A 48 -8.34 7.22 -4.78
CA GLU A 48 -8.35 8.66 -4.52
C GLU A 48 -6.94 9.19 -4.79
N PRO A 49 -6.67 9.81 -5.96
CA PRO A 49 -5.33 10.19 -6.40
C PRO A 49 -4.68 11.33 -5.58
N ALA A 50 -5.39 11.91 -4.62
CA ALA A 50 -4.92 13.03 -3.80
C ALA A 50 -4.30 12.63 -2.45
N ALA A 51 -4.30 11.35 -2.08
CA ALA A 51 -3.78 10.91 -0.79
C ALA A 51 -2.24 10.73 -0.81
N SER A 52 -1.54 11.33 0.15
CA SER A 52 -0.09 11.16 0.33
C SER A 52 0.27 9.70 0.65
N ARG A 53 1.40 9.21 0.13
CA ARG A 53 1.91 7.88 0.48
C ARG A 53 2.48 7.86 1.91
N CYS A 54 2.26 6.77 2.62
CA CYS A 54 2.81 6.55 3.95
C CYS A 54 4.35 6.47 3.88
N GLU A 55 5.03 7.38 4.57
CA GLU A 55 6.49 7.44 4.62
C GLU A 55 7.13 6.15 5.15
N LEU A 56 6.50 5.51 6.15
CA LEU A 56 6.96 4.23 6.68
C LEU A 56 6.89 3.12 5.63
N CYS A 57 5.84 3.11 4.80
CA CYS A 57 5.76 2.15 3.69
C CYS A 57 6.87 2.40 2.68
N LEU A 58 7.14 3.67 2.32
CA LEU A 58 8.23 4.03 1.39
C LEU A 58 9.60 3.59 1.92
N LEU A 59 9.86 3.78 3.22
CA LEU A 59 11.06 3.30 3.91
C LEU A 59 11.21 1.78 3.83
N ILE A 60 10.15 1.04 4.16
CA ILE A 60 10.18 -0.44 4.23
C ILE A 60 10.39 -1.07 2.85
N ILE A 61 9.74 -0.54 1.81
CA ILE A 61 9.85 -1.07 0.44
C ILE A 61 11.07 -0.52 -0.30
N GLY A 62 11.81 0.42 0.30
CA GLY A 62 12.98 1.05 -0.32
C GLY A 62 12.65 2.00 -1.46
N GLU A 63 11.44 2.57 -1.51
CA GLU A 63 11.01 3.56 -2.52
C GLU A 63 11.26 5.02 -2.10
N LEU A 64 12.00 5.26 -1.01
CA LEU A 64 12.52 6.59 -0.73
C LEU A 64 13.39 7.01 -1.92
N ALA A 65 12.81 7.85 -2.77
CA ALA A 65 13.46 8.39 -3.94
C ALA A 65 14.85 8.89 -3.52
N THR A 66 15.89 8.26 -4.06
CA THR A 66 17.17 8.93 -4.18
C THR A 66 16.86 10.27 -4.85
N PRO A 67 17.20 11.42 -4.24
CA PRO A 67 16.97 12.70 -4.88
C PRO A 67 17.74 12.69 -6.20
N SER A 68 17.02 12.68 -7.31
CA SER A 68 17.58 12.86 -8.64
C SER A 68 18.23 14.24 -8.66
N THR A 69 19.55 14.28 -8.63
CA THR A 69 20.37 15.50 -8.73
C THR A 69 20.50 15.92 -10.19
#